data_AF-A0A1X7DCB1-F1
#
_entry.id   AF-A0A1X7DCB1-F1
#
_cell.length_a   1.000
_cell.length_b   1.000
_cell.length_c   1.000
_cell.angle_alpha   90.00
_cell.angle_beta   90.00
_cell.angle_gamma   90.00
#
_symmetry.space_group_name_H-M   'P 1'
#
loop_
_entity.id
_entity.type
_entity.pdbx_description
1 polymer ?
#
loop_
_entity_poly.entity_id
_entity_poly.type
_entity_poly.pdbx_seq_one_letter_code
_entity_poly.pdbx_strand_id
1 'polypeptide(L)'
;MEEIIITFIHGKEELDLLLPNDIEAKEAASLLAKHFQHAYKGMEPPEIEYSFDQKQWYKADSEETLEHAMIWDGVFLRLCKQGMSSLPTIYEGKDEQIEELVERSDDYVWKMIQ
;
A
#
# COMPACT_ATOMS: atom_id res chain seq x y z
N MET A 1 10.84 14.35 -6.05
CA MET A 1 10.28 14.64 -4.73
C MET A 1 8.97 15.39 -4.89
N GLU A 2 7.87 14.63 -4.89
CA GLU A 2 6.52 15.14 -4.73
C GLU A 2 6.02 14.72 -3.34
N GLU A 3 5.12 15.50 -2.76
CA GLU A 3 4.47 15.15 -1.49
C GLU A 3 3.11 14.52 -1.79
N ILE A 4 2.84 13.38 -1.17
CA ILE A 4 1.57 12.66 -1.26
C ILE A 4 0.84 12.68 0.09
N ILE A 5 -0.48 12.71 0.03
CA ILE A 5 -1.38 12.59 1.18
C ILE A 5 -1.87 11.15 1.24
N ILE A 6 -1.47 10.41 2.28
CA ILE A 6 -1.96 9.06 2.54
C ILE A 6 -2.92 9.08 3.72
N THR A 7 -3.84 8.12 3.79
CA THR A 7 -4.70 7.93 4.96
C THR A 7 -4.10 6.81 5.82
N PHE A 8 -3.43 7.19 6.91
CA PHE A 8 -2.80 6.27 7.83
C PHE A 8 -3.81 5.67 8.80
N ILE A 9 -3.92 4.35 8.82
CA ILE A 9 -4.81 3.60 9.72
C ILE A 9 -4.02 3.10 10.93
N HIS A 10 -4.42 3.58 12.10
CA HIS A 10 -3.86 3.15 13.39
C HIS A 10 -4.98 2.74 14.36
N GLY A 11 -5.12 1.43 14.59
CA GLY A 11 -6.17 0.91 15.46
C GLY A 11 -7.56 1.17 14.90
N LYS A 12 -8.28 2.15 15.45
CA LYS A 12 -9.61 2.60 14.98
C LYS A 12 -9.59 4.02 14.41
N GLU A 13 -8.42 4.62 14.32
CA GLU A 13 -8.23 5.99 13.88
C GLU A 13 -7.68 5.99 12.45
N GLU A 14 -8.16 6.94 11.66
CA GLU A 14 -7.66 7.26 10.33
C GLU A 14 -7.12 8.69 10.36
N LEU A 15 -5.90 8.87 9.87
CA LEU A 15 -5.17 10.13 9.93
C LEU A 15 -4.57 10.42 8.56
N ASP A 16 -4.92 11.54 7.96
CA ASP A 16 -4.29 11.95 6.71
C ASP A 16 -2.90 12.52 7.00
N LEU A 17 -1.87 11.96 6.37
CA LEU A 17 -0.48 12.32 6.55
C LEU A 17 0.16 12.70 5.23
N LEU A 18 0.95 13.76 5.26
CA LEU A 18 1.78 14.16 4.13
C LEU A 18 3.12 13.43 4.21
N LEU A 19 3.48 12.70 3.16
CA LEU A 19 4.75 11.99 3.03
C LEU A 19 5.39 12.30 1.68
N PRO A 20 6.73 12.38 1.59
CA PRO A 20 7.41 12.41 0.30
C PRO A 20 7.26 11.06 -0.42
N ASN A 21 6.99 11.07 -1.72
CA ASN A 21 6.78 9.84 -2.50
C ASN A 21 8.08 9.07 -2.84
N ASP A 22 9.23 9.75 -2.77
CA ASP A 22 10.55 9.22 -3.09
C ASP A 22 11.29 8.60 -1.89
N ILE A 23 10.64 8.54 -0.72
CA ILE A 23 11.16 7.84 0.47
C ILE A 23 11.00 6.33 0.35
N GLU A 24 11.98 5.58 0.83
CA GLU A 24 11.89 4.12 0.95
C GLU A 24 10.81 3.70 1.96
N ALA A 25 10.12 2.60 1.69
CA ALA A 25 9.06 2.09 2.54
C ALA A 25 9.54 1.82 3.97
N LYS A 26 10.75 1.28 4.16
CA LYS A 26 11.33 1.06 5.50
C LYS A 26 11.56 2.35 6.29
N GLU A 27 11.94 3.43 5.59
CA GLU A 27 12.18 4.73 6.20
C GLU A 27 10.85 5.39 6.58
N ALA A 28 9.86 5.36 5.68
CA ALA A 28 8.50 5.81 5.97
C ALA A 28 7.90 5.04 7.16
N ALA A 29 8.07 3.71 7.20
CA ALA A 29 7.59 2.88 8.30
C ALA A 29 8.23 3.28 9.64
N SER A 30 9.54 3.54 9.63
CA SER A 30 10.30 3.97 10.79
C SER A 30 9.87 5.35 11.28
N LEU A 31 9.58 6.29 10.37
CA LEU A 31 9.06 7.62 10.70
C LEU A 31 7.68 7.53 11.34
N LEU A 32 6.78 6.76 10.75
CA LEU A 32 5.43 6.53 11.28
C LEU A 32 5.49 5.84 12.64
N ALA A 33 6.30 4.79 12.79
CA ALA A 33 6.50 4.10 14.07
C ALA A 33 7.04 5.04 15.15
N LYS A 34 7.96 5.95 14.79
CA LYS A 34 8.46 7.00 15.70
C LYS A 34 7.39 8.01 16.08
N HIS A 35 6.52 8.38 15.14
CA HIS A 35 5.40 9.29 15.41
C HIS A 35 4.39 8.65 16.38
N PHE A 36 4.07 7.38 16.17
CA PHE A 36 3.16 6.58 17.01
C PHE A 36 3.93 5.73 18.04
N GLN A 37 4.98 6.30 18.63
CA GLN A 37 5.95 5.64 19.52
C GLN A 37 5.35 4.74 20.60
N HIS A 38 4.18 5.10 21.15
CA HIS A 38 3.51 4.30 22.17
C HIS A 38 3.05 2.92 21.66
N ALA A 39 2.66 2.81 20.40
CA ALA A 39 2.14 1.58 19.82
C ALA A 39 3.23 0.63 19.29
N TYR A 40 4.38 1.19 18.87
CA TYR A 40 5.46 0.44 18.21
C TYR A 40 6.75 0.39 19.03
N LYS A 41 6.70 0.73 20.33
CA LYS A 41 7.87 0.75 21.22
C LYS A 41 8.54 -0.63 21.31
N GLY A 42 9.85 -0.67 21.04
CA GLY A 42 10.68 -1.87 21.20
C GLY A 42 10.46 -2.93 20.12
N MET A 43 9.80 -2.56 19.02
CA MET A 43 9.65 -3.40 17.85
C MET A 43 10.79 -3.15 16.85
N GLU A 44 11.18 -4.20 16.11
CA GLU A 44 11.92 -4.00 14.86
C GLU A 44 11.09 -3.12 13.89
N PRO A 45 11.73 -2.43 12.92
CA PRO A 45 11.04 -1.53 12.02
C PRO A 45 9.83 -2.25 11.42
N PRO A 46 8.61 -1.74 11.64
CA PRO A 46 7.43 -2.36 11.07
C PRO A 46 7.47 -2.25 9.54
N GLU A 47 6.68 -3.08 8.88
CA GLU A 47 6.55 -3.07 7.43
C GLU A 47 5.33 -2.25 7.03
N ILE A 48 5.32 -1.72 5.81
CA ILE A 48 4.17 -1.00 5.25
C ILE A 48 3.25 -1.97 4.55
N GLU A 49 1.97 -1.90 4.91
CA GLU A 49 0.90 -2.43 4.10
C GLU A 49 0.02 -1.27 3.61
N TYR A 50 -0.44 -1.38 2.37
CA TYR A 50 -1.24 -0.36 1.74
C TYR A 50 -2.47 -0.95 1.04
N SER A 51 -3.49 -0.12 0.83
CA SER A 51 -4.74 -0.50 0.20
C SER A 51 -5.37 0.67 -0.52
N PHE A 52 -6.02 0.40 -1.65
CA PHE A 52 -6.78 1.42 -2.39
C PHE A 52 -8.25 1.48 -1.97
N ASP A 53 -8.78 0.42 -1.34
CA ASP A 53 -10.20 0.24 -1.05
C ASP A 53 -10.51 -0.25 0.37
N GLN A 54 -9.47 -0.37 1.21
CA GLN A 54 -9.45 -1.01 2.54
C GLN A 54 -9.86 -2.50 2.57
N LYS A 55 -10.15 -3.13 1.43
CA LYS A 55 -10.55 -4.55 1.34
C LYS A 55 -9.37 -5.44 1.00
N GLN A 56 -8.53 -5.00 0.06
CA GLN A 56 -7.33 -5.72 -0.36
C GLN A 56 -6.09 -4.98 0.13
N TRP A 57 -5.17 -5.70 0.75
CA TRP A 57 -3.96 -5.13 1.34
C TRP A 57 -2.74 -5.72 0.66
N TYR A 58 -1.84 -4.84 0.25
CA TYR A 58 -0.58 -5.16 -0.40
C TYR A 58 0.55 -4.80 0.54
N LYS A 59 1.62 -5.59 0.50
CA LYS A 59 2.82 -5.32 1.28
C LYS A 59 3.83 -4.62 0.39
N ALA A 60 4.35 -3.48 0.82
CA ALA A 60 5.43 -2.80 0.12
C ALA A 60 6.76 -3.49 0.40
N ASP A 61 7.62 -3.60 -0.62
CA ASP A 61 9.01 -3.98 -0.41
C ASP A 61 9.71 -2.88 0.40
N SER A 62 10.45 -3.28 1.43
CA SER A 62 11.16 -2.36 2.33
C SER A 62 12.15 -1.45 1.62
N GLU A 63 12.76 -1.91 0.52
CA GLU A 63 13.78 -1.19 -0.23
C GLU A 63 13.21 -0.39 -1.40
N GLU A 64 11.91 -0.52 -1.69
CA GLU A 64 11.24 0.29 -2.72
C GLU A 64 10.76 1.64 -2.17
N THR A 65 10.74 2.65 -3.04
CA THR A 65 10.12 3.93 -2.70
C THR A 65 8.60 3.81 -2.69
N LEU A 66 7.90 4.71 -1.99
CA LEU A 66 6.44 4.74 -1.99
C LEU A 66 5.87 4.84 -3.42
N GLU A 67 6.47 5.66 -4.28
CA GLU A 67 6.13 5.78 -5.69
C GLU A 67 6.23 4.44 -6.44
N HIS A 68 7.35 3.72 -6.32
CA HIS A 68 7.55 2.44 -7.01
C HIS A 68 6.65 1.33 -6.44
N ALA A 69 6.32 1.41 -5.15
CA ALA A 69 5.34 0.54 -4.50
C ALA A 69 3.88 0.92 -4.85
N MET A 70 3.66 1.85 -5.79
CA MET A 70 2.34 2.33 -6.23
C MET A 70 1.50 2.98 -5.11
N ILE A 71 2.17 3.55 -4.10
CA ILE A 71 1.53 4.31 -3.02
C ILE A 71 1.47 5.77 -3.44
N TRP A 72 0.25 6.26 -3.67
CA TRP A 72 -0.05 7.61 -4.16
C TRP A 72 -1.06 8.32 -3.24
N ASP A 73 -1.49 9.52 -3.63
CA ASP A 73 -2.53 10.26 -2.94
C ASP A 73 -3.80 9.44 -2.71
N GLY A 74 -4.32 9.51 -1.47
CA GLY A 74 -5.55 8.84 -1.05
C GLY A 74 -5.40 7.35 -0.75
N VAL A 75 -4.20 6.78 -0.84
CA VAL A 75 -3.96 5.38 -0.47
C VAL A 75 -4.04 5.20 1.04
N PHE A 76 -4.71 4.13 1.47
CA PHE A 76 -4.73 3.72 2.86
C PHE A 76 -3.43 3.01 3.22
N LEU A 77 -2.83 3.38 4.34
CA LEU A 77 -1.54 2.84 4.79
C LEU A 77 -1.65 2.38 6.23
N ARG A 78 -1.05 1.23 6.56
CA ARG A 78 -0.90 0.79 7.96
C ARG A 78 0.47 0.16 8.18
N LEU A 79 0.87 0.11 9.45
CA LEU A 79 2.08 -0.60 9.86
C LEU A 79 1.76 -2.02 10.33
N CYS A 80 2.45 -3.00 9.75
CA CYS A 80 2.38 -4.39 10.13
C CYS A 80 3.63 -4.83 10.92
N LYS A 81 3.45 -5.76 11.86
CA LYS A 81 4.58 -6.44 12.52
C LYS A 81 5.22 -7.40 11.51
N GLN A 82 6.55 -7.42 11.40
CA GLN A 82 7.25 -8.40 10.56
C GLN A 82 6.73 -9.82 10.82
N GLY A 83 6.39 -10.54 9.75
CA GLY A 83 5.97 -11.94 9.81
C GLY A 83 4.52 -12.20 10.26
N MET A 84 3.70 -11.17 10.46
CA MET A 84 2.26 -11.32 10.77
C MET A 84 1.37 -10.68 9.70
N SER A 85 1.45 -11.11 8.44
CA SER A 85 0.28 -10.93 7.56
C SER A 85 -0.68 -12.10 7.77
N SER A 86 -1.84 -11.82 8.35
CA SER A 86 -2.99 -12.75 8.37
C SER A 86 -3.90 -12.56 7.14
N LEU A 87 -3.49 -11.75 6.18
CA LEU A 87 -4.22 -11.48 4.94
C LEU A 87 -3.50 -12.13 3.75
N PRO A 88 -4.23 -12.58 2.72
CA PRO A 88 -3.63 -13.15 1.53
C PRO A 88 -2.76 -12.09 0.83
N THR A 89 -1.44 -12.31 0.85
CA THR A 89 -0.48 -11.53 0.08
C THR A 89 -0.62 -11.91 -1.39
N ILE A 90 -1.19 -11.04 -2.22
CA ILE A 90 -0.99 -11.15 -3.68
C ILE A 90 0.37 -10.50 -3.94
N TYR A 91 1.38 -11.35 -4.06
CA TYR A 91 2.72 -10.96 -4.47
C TYR A 91 2.65 -10.75 -5.99
N GLU A 92 2.43 -9.53 -6.47
CA GLU A 92 2.74 -9.19 -7.87
C GLU A 92 4.26 -8.98 -7.99
N GLY A 93 5.01 -10.06 -7.79
CA GLY A 93 6.41 -10.09 -8.17
C GLY A 93 6.47 -10.01 -9.69
N LYS A 94 7.06 -8.93 -10.22
CA LYS A 94 7.51 -8.76 -11.62
C LYS A 94 7.15 -9.92 -12.55
N ASP A 95 5.91 -9.95 -13.05
CA ASP A 95 5.59 -10.77 -14.20
C ASP A 95 5.75 -9.91 -15.46
N GLU A 96 6.97 -9.98 -16.01
CA GLU A 96 7.12 -9.99 -17.46
C GLU A 96 6.31 -11.18 -17.99
N GLN A 97 5.01 -10.96 -18.29
CA GLN A 97 4.16 -11.63 -19.28
C GLN A 97 2.70 -11.58 -18.82
N ILE A 98 1.97 -10.54 -19.24
CA ILE A 98 0.52 -10.63 -19.37
C ILE A 98 0.25 -11.51 -20.61
N GLU A 99 0.31 -12.83 -20.43
CA GLU A 99 -0.34 -13.77 -21.35
C GLU A 99 -1.74 -14.12 -20.80
N GLU A 100 -2.72 -13.40 -21.34
CA GLU A 100 -3.93 -13.98 -21.91
C GLU A 100 -4.69 -15.02 -21.07
N LEU A 101 -5.55 -14.56 -20.16
CA LEU A 101 -6.79 -15.26 -19.82
C LEU A 101 -7.97 -14.30 -19.98
N VAL A 102 -8.27 -14.00 -21.25
CA VAL A 102 -9.59 -13.54 -21.67
C VAL A 102 -10.57 -14.68 -21.42
N GLU A 103 -11.15 -14.75 -20.23
CA GLU A 103 -12.44 -15.44 -20.09
C GLU A 103 -13.47 -14.62 -20.85
N ARG A 104 -13.80 -15.12 -22.04
CA ARG A 104 -15.01 -14.78 -22.79
C ARG A 104 -16.23 -14.89 -21.85
N SER A 105 -16.71 -13.75 -21.37
CA SER A 105 -18.14 -13.56 -21.16
C SER A 105 -18.62 -12.55 -22.20
N ASP A 106 -19.38 -13.08 -23.16
CA ASP A 106 -20.19 -12.32 -24.10
C ASP A 106 -21.16 -11.36 -23.36
N ASP A 107 -21.49 -10.25 -24.02
CA ASP A 107 -22.63 -9.32 -23.78
C ASP A 107 -22.44 -7.92 -23.14
N TYR A 108 -21.23 -7.38 -23.12
CA TYR A 108 -20.89 -5.94 -23.03
C TYR A 108 -21.12 -5.01 -24.25
N VAL A 109 -22.30 -4.89 -24.89
CA VAL A 109 -22.48 -3.89 -25.98
C VAL A 109 -22.61 -2.47 -25.44
N TRP A 110 -21.52 -1.68 -25.48
CA TRP A 110 -21.61 -0.23 -25.30
C TRP A 110 -22.00 0.45 -26.62
N LYS A 111 -23.28 0.83 -26.75
CA LYS A 111 -23.69 1.80 -27.77
C LYS A 111 -23.21 3.19 -27.35
N MET A 112 -22.23 3.72 -28.08
CA MET A 112 -21.91 5.15 -28.09
C MET A 112 -23.14 5.90 -28.60
N ILE A 113 -23.69 6.79 -27.78
CA ILE A 113 -24.69 7.78 -28.22
C ILE A 113 -23.91 8.92 -28.90
N GLN A 114 -24.16 9.12 -30.19
CA GLN A 114 -23.99 10.40 -30.89
C GLN A 114 -25.29 10.73 -31.61
#